data_AF-A0A103ZTE1-F1
#
_entry.id   AF-A0A103ZTE1-F1
#
_cell.length_a   1.000
_cell.length_b   1.000
_cell.length_c   1.000
_cell.angle_alpha   90.00
_cell.angle_beta   90.00
_cell.angle_gamma   90.00
#
_symmetry.space_group_name_H-M   'P 1'
#
loop_
_entity.id
_entity.type
_entity.pdbx_description
1 polymer ?
#
loop_
_entity_poly.entity_id
_entity_poly.type
_entity_poly.pdbx_seq_one_letter_code
_entity_poly.pdbx_strand_id
1 'polypeptide(L)'
;MGLFDSWFERSARGVAQRSSRRSAMAKLGKALVGSAMLPLLPVDRTAYAADAATGALAASGAASVASDDPMSCDYWKYCAIDGWLCSCCGGTSSSCPPGTTPSPITWIGTCRNPHDGSDYIVSYNDCCGKTSCGKCFCNRNEREKPLYKLSLNNDINWCMANGNSNYHCSVSVLLGAAKQ
;
A
#
# COMPACT_ATOMS: atom_id res chain seq x y z
N MET A 1 -9.27 11.10 -66.58
CA MET A 1 -9.80 10.83 -65.22
C MET A 1 -8.67 10.25 -64.38
N GLY A 2 -8.40 10.88 -63.23
CA GLY A 2 -7.11 10.82 -62.55
C GLY A 2 -6.79 9.47 -61.90
N LEU A 3 -5.50 9.15 -61.84
CA LEU A 3 -4.97 7.93 -61.21
C LEU A 3 -5.46 7.75 -59.76
N PHE A 4 -5.57 8.86 -59.03
CA PHE A 4 -6.09 8.88 -57.65
C PHE A 4 -7.53 8.42 -57.53
N ASP A 5 -8.37 8.78 -58.50
CA ASP A 5 -9.79 8.39 -58.52
C ASP A 5 -9.93 6.88 -58.75
N SER A 6 -9.15 6.35 -59.70
CA SER A 6 -9.10 4.91 -59.97
C SER A 6 -8.52 4.09 -58.80
N TRP A 7 -7.60 4.68 -58.03
CA TRP A 7 -7.01 4.04 -56.85
C TRP A 7 -8.00 4.01 -55.69
N PHE A 8 -8.72 5.12 -55.45
CA PHE A 8 -9.77 5.18 -54.44
C PHE A 8 -10.92 4.24 -54.78
N GLU A 9 -11.34 4.18 -56.04
CA GLU A 9 -12.40 3.28 -56.49
C GLU A 9 -12.01 1.80 -56.27
N ARG A 10 -10.80 1.40 -56.68
CA ARG A 10 -10.30 0.04 -56.45
C ARG A 10 -10.18 -0.28 -54.96
N SER A 11 -9.75 0.68 -54.15
CA SER A 11 -9.63 0.52 -52.70
C SER A 11 -11.00 0.37 -52.04
N ALA A 12 -11.97 1.20 -52.40
CA ALA A 12 -13.33 1.15 -51.90
C ALA A 12 -14.04 -0.16 -52.30
N ARG A 13 -13.91 -0.58 -53.56
CA ARG A 13 -14.43 -1.88 -54.04
C ARG A 13 -13.73 -3.05 -53.34
N GLY A 14 -12.42 -2.97 -53.11
CA GLY A 14 -11.65 -3.99 -52.40
C GLY A 14 -12.09 -4.15 -50.94
N VAL A 15 -12.35 -3.05 -50.24
CA VAL A 15 -12.90 -3.06 -48.89
C VAL A 15 -14.31 -3.64 -48.89
N ALA A 16 -15.19 -3.23 -49.80
CA ALA A 16 -16.55 -3.77 -49.89
C ALA A 16 -16.59 -5.28 -50.18
N GLN A 17 -15.67 -5.78 -51.03
CA GLN A 17 -15.57 -7.19 -51.38
C GLN A 17 -14.96 -8.06 -50.26
N ARG A 18 -14.04 -7.49 -49.45
CA ARG A 18 -13.30 -8.24 -48.41
C ARG A 18 -13.83 -8.01 -46.99
N SER A 19 -14.66 -6.98 -46.78
CA SER A 19 -15.27 -6.64 -45.49
C SER A 19 -16.71 -7.15 -45.42
N SER A 20 -16.88 -8.42 -45.06
CA SER A 20 -18.19 -8.91 -44.60
C SER A 20 -18.52 -8.29 -43.24
N ARG A 21 -19.76 -7.82 -43.04
CA ARG A 21 -20.26 -7.30 -41.74
C ARG A 21 -19.94 -8.26 -40.59
N ARG A 22 -19.97 -9.57 -40.84
CA ARG A 22 -19.64 -10.63 -39.86
C ARG A 22 -18.13 -10.68 -39.54
N SER A 23 -17.26 -10.44 -40.52
CA SER A 23 -15.81 -10.40 -40.31
C SER A 23 -15.37 -9.11 -39.60
N ALA A 24 -16.00 -7.98 -39.93
CA ALA A 24 -15.78 -6.72 -39.23
C ALA A 24 -16.17 -6.82 -37.75
N MET A 25 -17.36 -7.35 -37.44
CA MET A 25 -17.77 -7.58 -36.04
C MET A 25 -16.91 -8.60 -35.33
N ALA A 26 -16.47 -9.67 -36.00
CA ALA A 26 -15.55 -10.65 -35.41
C ALA A 26 -14.18 -10.02 -35.07
N LYS A 27 -13.64 -9.14 -35.91
CA LYS A 27 -12.38 -8.42 -35.63
C LYS A 27 -12.55 -7.43 -34.47
N LEU A 28 -13.67 -6.70 -34.45
CA LEU A 28 -13.97 -5.73 -33.40
C LEU A 28 -14.19 -6.42 -32.04
N GLY A 29 -14.90 -7.54 -32.03
CA GLY A 29 -15.06 -8.40 -30.85
C GLY A 29 -13.73 -9.00 -30.37
N LYS A 30 -12.86 -9.45 -31.27
CA LYS A 30 -11.51 -9.91 -30.92
C LYS A 30 -10.65 -8.80 -30.30
N ALA A 31 -10.74 -7.58 -30.80
CA ALA A 31 -10.02 -6.44 -30.22
C ALA A 31 -10.53 -6.10 -28.80
N LEU A 32 -11.85 -6.14 -28.59
CA LEU A 32 -12.49 -5.87 -27.30
C LEU A 32 -12.19 -6.95 -26.24
N VAL A 33 -12.26 -8.22 -26.63
CA VAL A 33 -11.91 -9.33 -25.72
C VAL A 33 -10.40 -9.36 -25.46
N GLY A 34 -9.59 -9.10 -26.50
CA GLY A 34 -8.13 -8.98 -26.36
C GLY A 34 -7.72 -7.85 -25.41
N SER A 35 -8.42 -6.71 -25.43
CA SER A 35 -8.15 -5.61 -24.49
C SER A 35 -8.57 -5.92 -23.06
N ALA A 36 -9.62 -6.73 -22.86
CA ALA A 36 -10.01 -7.18 -21.52
C ALA A 36 -9.02 -8.16 -20.88
N MET A 37 -8.14 -8.79 -21.67
CA MET A 37 -7.08 -9.69 -21.18
C MET A 37 -5.74 -8.99 -20.94
N LEU A 38 -5.59 -7.71 -21.31
CA LEU A 38 -4.40 -6.91 -20.94
C LEU A 38 -4.06 -6.92 -19.44
N PRO A 39 -5.00 -6.87 -18.47
CA PRO A 39 -4.65 -6.96 -17.05
C PRO A 39 -4.19 -8.35 -16.59
N LEU A 40 -4.31 -9.39 -17.43
CA LEU A 40 -3.81 -10.74 -17.15
C LEU A 40 -2.39 -10.96 -17.68
N LEU A 41 -1.89 -10.09 -18.56
CA LEU A 41 -0.49 -10.12 -18.96
C LEU A 41 0.36 -9.71 -17.75
N PRO A 42 1.46 -10.41 -17.48
CA PRO A 42 2.39 -9.99 -16.45
C PRO A 42 2.91 -8.61 -16.82
N VAL A 43 2.38 -7.60 -16.16
CA VAL A 43 2.79 -6.21 -16.32
C VAL A 43 4.21 -6.12 -15.80
N ASP A 44 5.16 -5.85 -16.69
CA ASP A 44 6.49 -5.40 -16.32
C ASP A 44 6.33 -4.06 -15.60
N ARG A 45 6.29 -4.07 -14.27
CA ARG A 45 6.07 -2.89 -13.42
C ARG A 45 7.25 -1.90 -13.46
N THR A 46 8.26 -2.15 -14.28
CA THR A 46 9.46 -1.33 -14.43
C THR A 46 9.25 -0.10 -15.31
N ALA A 47 8.33 -0.12 -16.27
CA ALA A 47 8.10 1.01 -17.17
C ALA A 47 7.17 2.10 -16.60
N TYR A 48 6.20 1.72 -15.76
CA TYR A 48 5.34 2.68 -15.04
C TYR A 48 5.96 3.19 -13.73
N ALA A 49 7.18 2.73 -13.39
CA ALA A 49 7.94 3.22 -12.24
C ALA A 49 8.62 4.57 -12.48
N ALA A 50 8.68 5.08 -13.72
CA ALA A 50 9.32 6.37 -14.02
C ALA A 50 8.47 7.58 -13.60
N ASP A 51 7.14 7.52 -13.73
CA ASP A 51 6.24 8.63 -13.38
C ASP A 51 5.63 8.53 -11.97
N ALA A 52 5.69 7.35 -11.34
CA ALA A 52 5.35 7.15 -9.91
C ALA A 52 6.56 7.29 -8.97
N ALA A 53 7.73 7.67 -9.50
CA ALA A 53 8.99 7.80 -8.78
C ALA A 53 9.02 8.93 -7.73
N THR A 54 8.00 9.78 -7.64
CA THR A 54 7.90 10.80 -6.58
C THR A 54 7.10 10.34 -5.35
N GLY A 55 6.41 9.20 -5.41
CA GLY A 55 5.56 8.72 -4.31
C GLY A 55 5.76 7.27 -3.86
N ALA A 56 6.47 6.43 -4.62
CA ALA A 56 6.55 4.98 -4.38
C ALA A 56 7.97 4.45 -4.12
N LEU A 57 8.92 5.30 -3.71
CA LEU A 57 10.28 4.88 -3.30
C LEU A 57 10.33 4.11 -1.96
N ALA A 58 9.19 3.83 -1.32
CA ALA A 58 9.13 3.13 -0.02
C ALA A 58 8.75 1.65 -0.10
N ALA A 59 8.48 1.11 -1.30
CA ALA A 59 7.97 -0.27 -1.45
C ALA A 59 9.00 -1.28 -2.01
N SER A 60 10.30 -0.96 -1.97
CA SER A 60 11.35 -1.97 -2.08
C SER A 60 11.83 -2.30 -0.68
N GLY A 61 11.79 -3.59 -0.32
CA GLY A 61 12.36 -4.13 0.93
C GLY A 61 13.88 -4.03 1.00
N ALA A 62 14.45 -2.90 0.59
CA ALA A 62 15.76 -2.49 1.05
C ALA A 62 15.61 -2.24 2.55
N ALA A 63 16.41 -2.94 3.35
CA ALA A 63 16.52 -2.67 4.78
C ALA A 63 16.88 -1.19 4.93
N SER A 64 15.89 -0.38 5.28
CA SER A 64 16.14 1.02 5.57
C SER A 64 17.09 1.09 6.75
N VAL A 65 18.05 1.99 6.67
CA VAL A 65 19.00 2.19 7.76
C VAL A 65 18.17 2.60 8.97
N ALA A 66 18.19 1.74 9.99
CA ALA A 66 17.38 1.94 11.18
C ALA A 66 17.67 3.34 11.77
N SER A 67 16.63 4.16 11.83
CA SER A 67 16.68 5.52 12.37
C SER A 67 16.32 5.49 13.86
N ASP A 68 16.73 6.53 14.59
CA ASP A 68 16.21 6.87 15.92
C ASP A 68 15.22 8.04 15.89
N ASP A 69 14.97 8.61 14.71
CA ASP A 69 13.99 9.68 14.53
C ASP A 69 12.56 9.13 14.59
N PRO A 70 11.77 9.44 15.63
CA PRO A 70 10.41 8.93 15.77
C PRO A 70 9.44 9.51 14.74
N MET A 71 9.84 10.47 13.89
CA MET A 71 9.01 10.96 12.78
C MET A 71 9.29 10.25 11.45
N SER A 72 10.30 9.38 11.40
CA SER A 72 10.65 8.58 10.22
C SER A 72 10.01 7.18 10.30
N CYS A 73 9.51 6.67 9.16
CA CYS A 73 9.06 5.27 9.06
C CYS A 73 10.20 4.27 9.31
N ASP A 74 11.45 4.69 9.18
CA ASP A 74 12.64 3.86 9.39
C ASP A 74 13.05 3.75 10.86
N TYR A 75 12.34 4.44 11.76
CA TYR A 75 12.51 4.24 13.19
C TYR A 75 12.33 2.76 13.53
N TRP A 76 13.30 2.19 14.23
CA TRP A 76 13.37 0.73 14.40
C TRP A 76 12.15 0.13 15.11
N LYS A 77 11.45 0.92 15.96
CA LYS A 77 10.21 0.49 16.64
C LYS A 77 8.99 0.40 15.73
N TYR A 78 9.09 0.85 14.48
CA TYR A 78 8.00 0.87 13.50
C TYR A 78 8.05 -0.31 12.52
N CYS A 79 8.78 -1.38 12.85
CA CYS A 79 9.01 -2.51 11.94
C CYS A 79 7.72 -3.18 11.41
N ALA A 80 6.62 -3.10 12.16
CA ALA A 80 5.32 -3.66 11.81
C ALA A 80 4.17 -2.63 11.93
N ILE A 81 4.47 -1.33 11.86
CA ILE A 81 3.43 -0.28 11.97
C ILE A 81 2.62 -0.16 10.67
N ASP A 82 1.32 0.07 10.80
CA ASP A 82 0.46 0.46 9.68
C ASP A 82 -0.39 1.67 10.08
N GLY A 83 -0.33 2.73 9.28
CA GLY A 83 -1.09 3.97 9.47
C GLY A 83 -0.22 5.20 9.76
N TRP A 84 -0.73 6.12 10.59
CA TRP A 84 -0.09 7.42 10.85
C TRP A 84 0.73 7.39 12.14
N LEU A 85 1.93 7.96 12.14
CA LEU A 85 2.76 8.04 13.35
C LEU A 85 2.23 9.09 14.32
N CYS A 86 1.90 8.71 15.56
CA CYS A 86 1.41 9.67 16.56
C CYS A 86 2.42 10.77 16.93
N SER A 87 3.72 10.54 16.74
CA SER A 87 4.79 11.54 16.87
C SER A 87 4.60 12.75 15.94
N CYS A 88 3.94 12.58 14.79
CA CYS A 88 3.63 13.66 13.85
C CYS A 88 2.29 14.36 14.13
N CYS A 89 1.56 13.91 15.16
CA CYS A 89 0.16 14.26 15.41
C CYS A 89 -0.04 14.94 16.78
N GLY A 90 1.05 15.39 17.43
CA GLY A 90 1.01 15.99 18.77
C GLY A 90 1.06 14.98 19.92
N GLY A 91 1.34 13.71 19.62
CA GLY A 91 1.73 12.68 20.58
C GLY A 91 3.25 12.47 20.57
N THR A 92 3.68 11.32 21.08
CA THR A 92 5.08 10.84 20.97
C THR A 92 5.08 9.48 20.28
N SER A 93 6.24 8.85 20.15
CA SER A 93 6.28 7.45 19.67
C SER A 93 5.58 6.47 20.62
N SER A 94 5.24 6.87 21.86
CA SER A 94 4.70 5.97 22.89
C SER A 94 3.56 6.59 23.72
N SER A 95 3.04 7.74 23.29
CA SER A 95 1.96 8.44 24.00
C SER A 95 1.00 9.08 22.99
N CYS A 96 -0.29 8.88 23.23
CA CYS A 96 -1.33 9.38 22.34
C CYS A 96 -1.41 10.92 22.34
N PRO A 97 -1.79 11.53 21.20
CA PRO A 97 -2.09 12.95 21.15
C PRO A 97 -3.26 13.34 22.09
N PRO A 98 -3.28 14.58 22.62
CA PRO A 98 -4.39 15.06 23.44
C PRO A 98 -5.76 14.90 22.76
N GLY A 99 -6.76 14.45 23.53
CA GLY A 99 -8.13 14.24 23.05
C GLY A 99 -8.32 13.00 22.18
N THR A 100 -7.34 12.10 22.13
CA THR A 100 -7.52 10.72 21.64
C THR A 100 -7.46 9.75 22.82
N THR A 101 -7.99 8.55 22.65
CA THR A 101 -7.96 7.50 23.68
C THR A 101 -7.16 6.30 23.15
N PRO A 102 -6.16 5.78 23.89
CA PRO A 102 -5.43 4.60 23.44
C PRO A 102 -6.35 3.39 23.33
N SER A 103 -6.08 2.50 22.38
CA SER A 103 -6.82 1.24 22.23
C SER A 103 -6.49 0.28 23.39
N PRO A 104 -7.48 -0.42 23.94
CA PRO A 104 -7.25 -1.41 25.00
C PRO A 104 -6.66 -2.72 24.46
N ILE A 105 -6.66 -2.90 23.13
CA ILE A 105 -6.15 -4.05 22.41
C ILE A 105 -5.26 -3.58 21.25
N THR A 106 -4.39 -4.46 20.76
CA THR A 106 -3.33 -4.12 19.81
C THR A 106 -2.82 -5.35 19.08
N TRP A 107 -2.18 -5.14 17.93
CA TRP A 107 -1.22 -6.08 17.39
C TRP A 107 0.16 -5.83 18.00
N ILE A 108 1.04 -6.81 17.86
CA ILE A 108 2.43 -6.71 18.27
C ILE A 108 3.36 -6.97 17.09
N GLY A 109 4.56 -6.41 17.16
CA GLY A 109 5.66 -6.77 16.28
C GLY A 109 6.90 -7.12 17.09
N THR A 110 7.76 -7.92 16.49
CA THR A 110 9.10 -8.19 17.02
C THR A 110 10.08 -7.39 16.18
N CYS A 111 10.66 -6.33 16.73
CA CYS A 111 11.57 -5.43 16.00
C CYS A 111 13.00 -5.57 16.49
N ARG A 112 13.97 -5.57 15.57
CA ARG A 112 15.39 -5.60 15.90
C ARG A 112 15.85 -4.18 16.25
N ASN A 113 16.39 -4.00 17.45
CA ASN A 113 17.05 -2.76 17.83
C ASN A 113 18.47 -2.73 17.24
N PRO A 114 18.84 -1.73 16.40
CA PRO A 114 20.17 -1.66 15.79
C PRO A 114 21.30 -1.39 16.80
N HIS A 115 20.98 -0.85 17.97
CA HIS A 115 22.00 -0.43 18.96
C HIS A 115 22.59 -1.59 19.76
N ASP A 116 21.76 -2.56 20.13
CA ASP A 116 22.15 -3.72 20.92
C ASP A 116 22.01 -5.05 20.14
N GLY A 117 21.52 -4.97 18.90
CA GLY A 117 21.28 -6.13 18.05
C GLY A 117 20.24 -7.09 18.61
N SER A 118 19.39 -6.69 19.57
CA SER A 118 18.39 -7.54 20.21
C SER A 118 17.00 -7.34 19.62
N ASP A 119 16.18 -8.39 19.64
CA ASP A 119 14.78 -8.30 19.22
C ASP A 119 13.91 -7.87 20.42
N TYR A 120 12.99 -6.93 20.20
CA TYR A 120 12.05 -6.42 21.21
C TYR A 120 10.61 -6.60 20.76
N ILE A 121 9.71 -6.88 21.70
CA ILE A 121 8.27 -6.89 21.47
C ILE A 121 7.77 -5.45 21.56
N VAL A 122 7.13 -4.99 20.50
CA VAL A 122 6.54 -3.67 20.37
C VAL A 122 5.03 -3.82 20.27
N SER A 123 4.30 -3.07 21.09
CA SER A 123 2.86 -2.93 21.06
C SER A 123 2.47 -1.70 20.23
N TYR A 124 1.64 -1.90 19.22
CA TYR A 124 1.18 -0.84 18.33
C TYR A 124 -0.23 -0.38 18.66
N ASN A 125 -0.42 0.16 19.87
CA ASN A 125 -1.75 0.64 20.25
C ASN A 125 -2.16 1.80 19.35
N ASP A 126 -3.40 1.77 18.88
CA ASP A 126 -3.98 2.87 18.16
C ASP A 126 -4.43 3.96 19.13
N CYS A 127 -4.37 5.20 18.69
CA CYS A 127 -5.00 6.33 19.34
C CYS A 127 -6.31 6.62 18.61
N CYS A 128 -7.41 6.59 19.36
CA CYS A 128 -8.76 6.47 18.83
C CYS A 128 -9.62 7.67 19.19
N GLY A 129 -10.76 7.83 18.52
CA GLY A 129 -11.80 8.82 18.85
C GLY A 129 -11.68 10.16 18.14
N LYS A 130 -10.72 10.30 17.21
CA LYS A 130 -10.60 11.41 16.27
C LYS A 130 -10.49 10.88 14.84
N THR A 131 -10.74 11.73 13.85
CA THR A 131 -10.47 11.42 12.44
C THR A 131 -8.99 11.19 12.19
N SER A 132 -8.63 10.40 11.18
CA SER A 132 -7.24 10.10 10.79
C SER A 132 -6.34 11.34 10.76
N CYS A 133 -5.13 11.22 11.31
CA CYS A 133 -4.19 12.33 11.46
C CYS A 133 -3.68 12.89 10.12
N GLY A 134 -3.43 12.04 9.12
CA GLY A 134 -3.01 12.47 7.79
C GLY A 134 -1.55 12.91 7.66
N LYS A 135 -0.69 12.62 8.65
CA LYS A 135 0.74 12.97 8.64
C LYS A 135 1.61 11.76 8.94
N CYS A 136 2.74 11.63 8.23
CA CYS A 136 3.69 10.53 8.40
C CYS A 136 3.03 9.15 8.27
N PHE A 137 2.50 8.85 7.08
CA PHE A 137 1.98 7.52 6.80
C PHE A 137 3.14 6.54 6.72
N CYS A 138 3.03 5.42 7.41
CA CYS A 138 3.99 4.33 7.35
C CYS A 138 3.23 3.01 7.21
N ASN A 139 3.73 2.12 6.36
CA ASN A 139 3.26 0.76 6.25
C ASN A 139 4.49 -0.14 6.17
N ARG A 140 4.78 -0.85 7.26
CA ARG A 140 5.87 -1.80 7.39
C ARG A 140 5.31 -3.10 7.95
N ASN A 141 5.77 -4.22 7.40
CA ASN A 141 5.16 -5.54 7.62
C ASN A 141 6.18 -6.59 8.05
N GLU A 142 7.22 -6.19 8.80
CA GLU A 142 8.23 -7.14 9.26
C GLU A 142 7.62 -8.14 10.24
N ARG A 143 7.69 -9.43 9.89
CA ARG A 143 7.14 -10.55 10.67
C ARG A 143 5.61 -10.50 10.89
N GLU A 144 4.90 -9.58 10.23
CA GLU A 144 3.44 -9.51 10.15
C GLU A 144 2.85 -10.87 9.70
N LYS A 145 1.63 -11.18 10.11
CA LYS A 145 0.93 -12.40 9.72
C LYS A 145 -0.51 -12.09 9.29
N PRO A 146 -1.07 -12.86 8.33
CA PRO A 146 -2.46 -12.68 7.92
C PRO A 146 -3.46 -12.85 9.07
N LEU A 147 -4.69 -12.42 8.84
CA LEU A 147 -5.82 -12.36 9.79
C LEU A 147 -6.01 -13.59 10.71
N TYR A 148 -5.67 -14.80 10.27
CA TYR A 148 -5.76 -16.01 11.10
C TYR A 148 -4.76 -16.02 12.29
N LYS A 149 -3.78 -15.13 12.31
CA LYS A 149 -2.91 -14.82 13.45
C LYS A 149 -3.10 -13.36 13.87
N LEU A 150 -4.32 -13.07 14.31
CA LEU A 150 -4.82 -11.74 14.64
C LEU A 150 -3.82 -10.86 15.41
N SER A 151 -3.18 -11.37 16.46
CA SER A 151 -2.24 -10.58 17.29
C SER A 151 -1.00 -10.07 16.56
N LEU A 152 -0.74 -10.52 15.33
CA LEU A 152 0.39 -10.14 14.47
C LEU A 152 -0.06 -9.51 13.16
N ASN A 153 -1.36 -9.19 13.02
CA ASN A 153 -1.92 -8.59 11.81
C ASN A 153 -2.18 -7.09 12.03
N ASN A 154 -1.65 -6.26 11.14
CA ASN A 154 -1.74 -4.79 11.21
C ASN A 154 -2.79 -4.19 10.27
N ASP A 155 -3.43 -4.99 9.41
CA ASP A 155 -4.49 -4.54 8.48
C ASP A 155 -5.85 -4.25 9.17
N ILE A 156 -5.91 -4.33 10.51
CA ILE A 156 -7.14 -4.18 11.29
C ILE A 156 -7.12 -2.87 12.03
N ASN A 157 -8.30 -2.25 12.12
CA ASN A 157 -8.50 -1.13 13.02
C ASN A 157 -8.56 -1.62 14.48
N TRP A 158 -7.48 -1.43 15.24
CA TRP A 158 -7.39 -1.88 16.62
C TRP A 158 -8.11 -0.95 17.61
N CYS A 159 -8.70 0.15 17.14
CA CYS A 159 -9.72 0.91 17.86
C CYS A 159 -11.07 0.18 17.98
N MET A 160 -11.22 -1.03 17.42
CA MET A 160 -12.48 -1.78 17.42
C MET A 160 -13.08 -2.07 18.81
N ALA A 161 -12.27 -1.98 19.88
CA ALA A 161 -12.72 -2.14 21.27
C ALA A 161 -12.81 -0.82 22.05
N ASN A 162 -12.66 0.34 21.40
CA ASN A 162 -12.87 1.64 22.02
C ASN A 162 -14.34 2.08 21.92
N GLY A 163 -14.77 2.97 22.82
CA GLY A 163 -16.12 3.57 22.74
C GLY A 163 -16.36 4.37 21.46
N ASN A 164 -15.29 4.87 20.83
CA ASN A 164 -15.30 5.42 19.48
C ASN A 164 -14.16 4.77 18.68
N SER A 165 -14.52 4.03 17.64
CA SER A 165 -13.61 3.21 16.84
C SER A 165 -12.90 3.98 15.70
N ASN A 166 -13.06 5.31 15.63
CA ASN A 166 -12.34 6.11 14.64
C ASN A 166 -10.83 6.08 14.92
N TYR A 167 -10.07 5.60 13.93
CA TYR A 167 -8.61 5.57 13.94
C TYR A 167 -8.01 6.97 13.73
N HIS A 168 -7.05 7.39 14.56
CA HIS A 168 -6.32 8.65 14.40
C HIS A 168 -4.86 8.42 13.97
N CYS A 169 -4.10 7.67 14.75
CA CYS A 169 -2.68 7.35 14.56
C CYS A 169 -2.30 6.13 15.43
N SER A 170 -1.11 5.58 15.26
CA SER A 170 -0.60 4.46 16.08
C SER A 170 0.66 4.87 16.85
N VAL A 171 0.79 4.37 18.09
CA VAL A 171 2.02 4.46 18.89
C VAL A 171 2.84 3.17 18.78
N SER A 172 4.03 3.15 19.37
CA SER A 172 4.93 1.99 19.41
C SER A 172 5.58 1.89 20.78
N VAL A 173 4.90 1.16 21.67
CA VAL A 173 5.27 0.99 23.06
C VAL A 173 6.13 -0.26 23.20
N LEU A 174 7.33 -0.13 23.79
CA LEU A 174 8.17 -1.28 24.09
C LEU A 174 7.57 -2.08 25.26
N LEU A 175 7.29 -3.36 25.05
CA LEU A 175 6.85 -4.27 26.11
C LEU A 175 8.05 -4.95 26.80
N GLY A 176 9.13 -5.18 26.06
CA GLY A 176 10.35 -5.80 26.58
C GLY A 176 11.15 -6.53 25.50
N ALA A 177 12.30 -7.09 25.89
CA ALA A 177 13.11 -7.91 25.00
C ALA A 177 12.36 -9.22 24.66
N ALA A 178 12.37 -9.61 23.40
CA ALA A 178 11.89 -10.90 22.94
C ALA A 178 12.94 -11.97 23.30
N LYS A 179 12.88 -12.50 24.52
CA LYS A 179 13.63 -13.72 24.86
C LYS A 179 12.96 -14.91 24.17
N GLN A 180 13.77 -15.68 23.43
CA GLN A 180 13.42 -17.04 23.02
C GLN A 180 13.54 -17.99 24.20
#